data_AF-A0A527ZQF7-F1
#
_entry.id   AF-A0A527ZQF7-F1
#
_cell.length_a   1.000
_cell.length_b   1.000
_cell.length_c   1.000
_cell.angle_alpha   90.00
_cell.angle_beta   90.00
_cell.angle_gamma   90.00
#
_symmetry.space_group_name_H-M   'P 1'
#
loop_
_entity.id
_entity.type
_entity.pdbx_description
1 polymer ?
#
loop_
_entity_poly.entity_id
_entity_poly.type
_entity_poly.pdbx_seq_one_letter_code
_entity_poly.pdbx_strand_id
1 'polypeptide(L)'
;MAKEARGDFYPVPIVDQNTRPGAVTRLIVFIVVLTGAAIVFGLFRERLGDPFLLGMLGVLAMIGVGFLFATAIGFVQITPRSTSDELSKAFVDSMSQGLLVTDTKGRVVYANRAYAEMTGAASAADLKTVEGLLSDVPEASVTIYRLASGLRDGQPGDGEFRLAQSIRPGAEPGARWYRVRARAFSVPGQRLPLLAWQLADVSKERAEQERFFLDLQEAIDHLDHAPAGFFSADQEGRVTYINATLAEWLGIDLTSFTPGAVTLSEIVAGDGMALVRSVKADP
;
A
#
# COMPACT_ATOMS: atom_id res chain seq x y z
N MET A 1 1.05 -42.64 -2.93
CA MET A 1 0.97 -41.65 -4.03
C MET A 1 -0.36 -40.94 -3.94
N ALA A 2 -0.39 -39.76 -3.31
CA ALA A 2 -1.52 -38.84 -3.35
C ALA A 2 -0.95 -37.48 -3.78
N LYS A 3 -1.31 -37.05 -4.99
CA LYS A 3 -0.86 -35.80 -5.60
C LYS A 3 -1.86 -34.74 -5.14
N GLU A 4 -1.56 -34.05 -4.05
CA GLU A 4 -2.25 -32.82 -3.69
C GLU A 4 -1.99 -31.79 -4.80
N ALA A 5 -3.04 -31.47 -5.55
CA ALA A 5 -3.05 -30.30 -6.40
C ALA A 5 -3.02 -29.07 -5.49
N ARG A 6 -1.86 -28.41 -5.43
CA ARG A 6 -1.71 -27.05 -4.90
C ARG A 6 -2.66 -26.14 -5.68
N GLY A 7 -3.86 -25.94 -5.14
CA GLY A 7 -4.81 -24.95 -5.63
C GLY A 7 -4.21 -23.55 -5.47
N ASP A 8 -4.25 -22.80 -6.56
CA ASP A 8 -3.77 -21.43 -6.67
C ASP A 8 -4.41 -20.53 -5.60
N PHE A 9 -3.64 -20.20 -4.58
CA PHE A 9 -3.98 -19.13 -3.63
C PHE A 9 -3.73 -17.77 -4.29
N TYR A 10 -4.69 -17.32 -5.10
CA TYR A 10 -4.87 -15.88 -5.32
C TYR A 10 -5.92 -15.38 -4.33
N PRO A 11 -5.66 -14.30 -3.57
CA PRO A 11 -6.72 -13.58 -2.92
C PRO A 11 -7.54 -12.89 -4.03
N VAL A 12 -8.61 -13.53 -4.46
CA VAL A 12 -9.71 -12.85 -5.15
C VAL A 12 -10.12 -11.70 -4.21
N PRO A 13 -10.29 -10.47 -4.71
CA PRO A 13 -10.73 -9.38 -3.84
C PRO A 13 -11.98 -9.83 -3.07
N ILE A 14 -11.92 -9.71 -1.74
CA ILE A 14 -12.99 -10.18 -0.84
C ILE A 14 -14.33 -9.50 -1.18
N VAL A 15 -14.26 -8.34 -1.83
CA VAL A 15 -15.41 -7.59 -2.32
C VAL A 15 -15.12 -7.11 -3.74
N ASP A 16 -15.86 -7.64 -4.72
CA ASP A 16 -16.00 -7.07 -6.06
C ASP A 16 -17.50 -6.87 -6.33
N GLN A 17 -17.97 -5.63 -6.22
CA GLN A 17 -19.40 -5.31 -6.36
C GLN A 17 -19.82 -5.05 -7.81
N ASN A 18 -18.92 -5.19 -8.78
CA ASN A 18 -19.19 -4.76 -10.16
C ASN A 18 -19.65 -5.88 -11.11
N THR A 19 -20.39 -6.87 -10.59
CA THR A 19 -21.06 -7.87 -11.42
C THR A 19 -22.35 -7.33 -12.04
N ARG A 20 -22.26 -6.30 -12.89
CA ARG A 20 -23.37 -6.04 -13.84
C ARG A 20 -23.40 -7.20 -14.84
N PRO A 21 -24.58 -7.74 -15.22
CA PRO A 21 -24.64 -8.79 -16.23
C PRO A 21 -24.00 -8.28 -17.52
N GLY A 22 -22.87 -8.89 -17.89
CA GLY A 22 -22.00 -8.41 -18.96
C GLY A 22 -22.72 -8.34 -20.30
N ALA A 23 -22.24 -7.48 -21.20
CA ALA A 23 -22.75 -7.35 -22.56
C ALA A 23 -22.87 -8.70 -23.29
N VAL A 24 -22.01 -9.66 -22.95
CA VAL A 24 -22.02 -11.04 -23.45
C VAL A 24 -23.30 -11.78 -23.08
N THR A 25 -23.78 -11.68 -21.84
CA THR A 25 -25.04 -12.32 -21.41
C THR A 25 -26.23 -11.73 -22.16
N ARG A 26 -26.26 -10.40 -22.35
CA ARG A 26 -27.32 -9.72 -23.12
C ARG A 26 -27.29 -10.11 -24.60
N LEU A 27 -26.09 -10.23 -25.19
CA LEU A 27 -25.90 -10.69 -26.57
C LEU A 27 -26.36 -12.15 -26.74
N ILE A 28 -25.99 -13.04 -25.81
CA ILE A 28 -26.44 -14.44 -25.84
C ILE A 28 -27.97 -14.51 -25.74
N VAL A 29 -28.59 -13.77 -24.81
CA VAL A 29 -30.06 -13.71 -24.70
C VAL A 29 -30.68 -13.19 -25.99
N PHE A 30 -30.11 -12.13 -26.60
CA PHE A 30 -30.58 -11.58 -27.85
C PHE A 30 -30.52 -12.61 -29.01
N ILE A 31 -29.39 -13.31 -29.16
CA ILE A 31 -29.22 -14.35 -30.18
C ILE A 31 -30.23 -15.49 -29.96
N VAL A 32 -30.42 -15.94 -28.72
CA VAL A 32 -31.38 -17.00 -28.38
C VAL A 32 -32.80 -16.57 -28.72
N VAL A 33 -33.19 -15.34 -28.39
CA VAL A 33 -34.52 -14.79 -28.73
C VAL A 33 -34.72 -14.70 -30.24
N LEU A 34 -33.73 -14.20 -30.98
CA LEU A 34 -33.81 -14.06 -32.45
C LEU A 34 -33.88 -15.43 -33.14
N THR A 35 -33.09 -16.39 -32.65
CA THR A 35 -33.07 -17.77 -33.17
C THR A 35 -34.39 -18.48 -32.86
N GLY A 36 -34.91 -18.33 -31.64
CA GLY A 36 -36.21 -18.87 -31.26
C GLY A 36 -37.35 -18.30 -32.10
N ALA A 37 -37.36 -16.98 -32.35
CA ALA A 37 -38.33 -16.34 -33.23
C ALA A 37 -38.24 -16.84 -34.67
N ALA A 38 -37.02 -17.06 -35.19
CA ALA A 38 -36.81 -17.62 -36.53
C ALA A 38 -37.29 -19.07 -36.64
N ILE A 39 -37.10 -19.90 -35.61
CA ILE A 39 -37.59 -21.29 -35.57
C ILE A 39 -39.12 -21.32 -35.55
N VAL A 40 -39.74 -20.51 -34.69
CA VAL A 40 -41.21 -20.39 -34.63
C VAL A 40 -41.77 -19.91 -35.97
N PHE A 41 -41.11 -18.94 -36.61
CA PHE A 41 -41.48 -18.49 -37.95
C PHE A 41 -41.42 -19.63 -38.98
N GLY A 42 -40.35 -20.42 -38.97
CA GLY A 42 -40.20 -21.57 -39.89
C GLY A 42 -41.27 -22.64 -39.71
N LEU A 43 -41.63 -22.97 -38.46
CA LEU A 43 -42.61 -24.01 -38.15
C LEU A 43 -44.06 -23.61 -38.43
N PHE A 44 -44.40 -22.33 -38.23
CA PHE A 44 -45.78 -21.85 -38.37
C PHE A 44 -46.05 -21.14 -39.71
N ARG A 45 -45.05 -21.08 -40.61
CA ARG A 45 -45.15 -20.41 -41.91
C ARG A 45 -46.38 -20.81 -42.72
N GLU A 46 -46.71 -22.11 -42.75
CA GLU A 46 -47.80 -22.65 -43.57
C GLU A 46 -49.19 -22.41 -42.96
N ARG A 47 -49.26 -22.09 -41.65
CA ARG A 47 -50.51 -21.79 -40.95
C ARG A 47 -50.81 -20.30 -40.84
N LEU A 48 -49.82 -19.45 -41.09
CA LEU A 48 -49.90 -18.00 -40.96
C LEU A 48 -50.05 -17.39 -42.34
N GLY A 49 -51.07 -16.56 -42.54
CA GLY A 49 -51.30 -15.89 -43.83
C GLY A 49 -50.15 -14.94 -44.21
N ASP A 50 -49.93 -14.74 -45.52
CA ASP A 50 -48.88 -13.89 -46.07
C ASP A 50 -48.74 -12.49 -45.42
N PRO A 51 -49.83 -11.77 -45.07
CA PRO A 51 -49.72 -10.46 -44.41
C PRO A 51 -49.09 -10.54 -43.02
N PHE A 52 -49.37 -11.63 -42.28
CA PHE A 52 -48.84 -11.84 -40.94
C PHE A 52 -47.35 -12.16 -40.98
N LEU A 53 -46.91 -12.93 -41.98
CA LEU A 53 -45.49 -13.24 -42.19
C LEU A 53 -44.67 -11.98 -42.48
N LEU A 54 -45.18 -11.10 -43.34
CA LEU A 54 -44.57 -9.80 -43.62
C LEU A 54 -44.48 -8.91 -42.37
N GLY A 55 -45.53 -8.88 -41.54
CA GLY A 55 -45.52 -8.15 -40.28
C GLY A 55 -44.47 -8.65 -39.29
N MET A 56 -44.38 -9.97 -39.11
CA MET A 56 -43.41 -10.58 -38.19
C MET A 56 -41.96 -10.39 -38.66
N LEU A 57 -41.71 -10.51 -39.97
CA LEU A 57 -40.40 -10.25 -40.56
C LEU A 57 -39.97 -8.79 -40.35
N GLY A 58 -40.90 -7.84 -40.47
CA GLY A 58 -40.66 -6.42 -40.21
C GLY A 58 -40.27 -6.14 -38.75
N VAL A 59 -40.95 -6.75 -37.79
CA VAL A 59 -40.61 -6.61 -36.35
C VAL A 59 -39.22 -7.19 -36.07
N LEU A 60 -38.90 -8.37 -36.62
CA LEU A 60 -37.60 -9.00 -36.42
C LEU A 60 -36.46 -8.16 -37.03
N ALA A 61 -36.71 -7.57 -38.21
CA ALA A 61 -35.77 -6.65 -38.84
C ALA A 61 -35.58 -5.38 -38.00
N MET A 62 -36.64 -4.78 -37.45
CA MET A 62 -36.52 -3.62 -36.56
C MET A 62 -35.72 -3.94 -35.29
N ILE A 63 -35.94 -5.11 -34.69
CA ILE A 63 -35.18 -5.55 -33.51
C ILE A 63 -33.69 -5.73 -33.87
N GLY A 64 -33.40 -6.36 -35.00
CA GLY A 64 -32.03 -6.55 -35.49
C GLY A 64 -31.31 -5.21 -35.77
N VAL A 65 -31.97 -4.31 -36.50
CA VAL A 65 -31.45 -2.97 -36.81
C VAL A 65 -31.26 -2.15 -35.54
N GLY A 66 -32.22 -2.17 -34.62
CA GLY A 66 -32.14 -1.47 -33.33
C GLY A 66 -30.96 -1.97 -32.48
N PHE A 67 -30.72 -3.28 -32.46
CA PHE A 67 -29.55 -3.85 -31.79
C PHE A 67 -28.23 -3.41 -32.42
N LEU A 68 -28.18 -3.34 -33.76
CA LEU A 68 -27.01 -2.88 -34.50
C LEU A 68 -26.69 -1.41 -34.20
N PHE A 69 -27.72 -0.55 -34.15
CA PHE A 69 -27.60 0.84 -33.73
C PHE A 69 -27.18 1.00 -32.27
N ALA A 70 -27.76 0.24 -31.35
CA ALA A 70 -27.38 0.26 -29.93
C ALA A 70 -25.92 -0.14 -29.73
N THR A 71 -25.43 -1.08 -30.55
CA THR A 71 -24.02 -1.48 -30.58
C THR A 71 -23.13 -0.39 -31.17
N ALA A 72 -23.53 0.21 -32.30
CA ALA A 72 -22.78 1.27 -32.97
C ALA A 72 -22.65 2.56 -32.13
N ILE A 73 -23.67 2.91 -31.36
CA ILE A 73 -23.68 4.07 -30.45
C ILE A 73 -22.88 3.77 -29.16
N GLY A 74 -22.47 2.52 -28.93
CA GLY A 74 -21.66 2.12 -27.77
C GLY A 74 -22.48 1.86 -26.50
N PHE A 75 -23.80 1.76 -26.59
CA PHE A 75 -24.68 1.30 -25.48
C PHE A 75 -24.47 -0.19 -25.16
N VAL A 76 -24.02 -0.97 -26.16
CA VAL A 76 -23.60 -2.37 -26.02
C VAL A 76 -22.09 -2.43 -26.30
N GLN A 77 -21.28 -2.25 -25.27
CA GLN A 77 -19.82 -2.37 -25.39
C GLN A 77 -19.42 -3.84 -25.52
N ILE A 78 -18.90 -4.23 -26.70
CA ILE A 78 -18.41 -5.59 -27.00
C ILE A 78 -17.01 -5.84 -26.39
N THR A 79 -16.32 -4.79 -25.96
CA THR A 79 -15.05 -4.92 -25.23
C THR A 79 -15.30 -4.67 -23.74
N PRO A 80 -15.23 -5.70 -22.87
CA PRO A 80 -15.30 -5.47 -21.44
C PRO A 80 -13.98 -4.83 -21.02
N ARG A 81 -13.90 -3.49 -21.06
CA ARG A 81 -13.03 -2.80 -20.10
C ARG A 81 -13.76 -2.92 -18.78
N SER A 82 -13.35 -3.87 -17.96
CA SER A 82 -13.93 -3.99 -16.63
C SER A 82 -13.68 -2.66 -15.91
N THR A 83 -14.69 -2.10 -15.27
CA THR A 83 -14.53 -0.89 -14.43
C THR A 83 -13.48 -1.14 -13.33
N SER A 84 -13.22 -2.41 -12.99
CA SER A 84 -12.16 -2.86 -12.09
C SER A 84 -10.74 -2.57 -12.62
N ASP A 85 -10.49 -2.70 -13.92
CA ASP A 85 -9.19 -2.39 -14.53
C ASP A 85 -8.88 -0.88 -14.47
N GLU A 86 -9.89 -0.04 -14.69
CA GLU A 86 -9.75 1.42 -14.57
C GLU A 86 -9.54 1.86 -13.13
N LEU A 87 -10.28 1.27 -12.18
CA LEU A 87 -10.09 1.52 -10.74
C LEU A 87 -8.71 1.07 -10.28
N SER A 88 -8.24 -0.10 -10.71
CA SER A 88 -6.91 -0.62 -10.35
C SER A 88 -5.81 0.30 -10.86
N LYS A 89 -5.91 0.78 -12.09
CA LYS A 89 -4.95 1.76 -12.65
C LYS A 89 -4.99 3.09 -11.89
N ALA A 90 -6.18 3.64 -11.68
CA ALA A 90 -6.34 4.90 -10.96
C ALA A 90 -5.79 4.81 -9.52
N PHE A 91 -6.02 3.68 -8.84
CA PHE A 91 -5.49 3.43 -7.50
C PHE A 91 -3.95 3.41 -7.49
N VAL A 92 -3.34 2.65 -8.40
CA VAL A 92 -1.87 2.55 -8.49
C VAL A 92 -1.23 3.88 -8.91
N ASP A 93 -1.86 4.64 -9.80
CA ASP A 93 -1.41 5.97 -10.22
C ASP A 93 -1.59 7.03 -9.12
N SER A 94 -2.50 6.82 -8.17
CA SER A 94 -2.71 7.72 -7.02
C SER A 94 -1.71 7.50 -5.87
N MET A 95 -0.95 6.40 -5.90
CA MET A 95 0.04 6.11 -4.85
C MET A 95 1.19 7.13 -4.87
N SER A 96 1.62 7.57 -3.69
CA SER A 96 2.82 8.43 -3.54
C SER A 96 4.14 7.69 -3.82
N GLN A 97 4.11 6.36 -3.73
CA GLN A 97 5.28 5.52 -3.92
C GLN A 97 5.42 5.18 -5.40
N GLY A 98 6.65 5.21 -5.90
CA GLY A 98 6.97 4.85 -7.26
C GLY A 98 6.84 3.34 -7.45
N LEU A 99 5.91 2.90 -8.29
CA LEU A 99 5.76 1.50 -8.68
C LEU A 99 6.32 1.30 -10.09
N LEU A 100 7.17 0.29 -10.23
CA LEU A 100 7.69 -0.21 -11.50
C LEU A 100 7.42 -1.70 -11.58
N VAL A 101 6.88 -2.17 -12.70
CA VAL A 101 6.71 -3.59 -13.01
C VAL A 101 7.56 -3.93 -14.22
N THR A 102 8.37 -4.98 -14.10
CA THR A 102 9.19 -5.50 -15.19
C THR A 102 8.87 -6.97 -15.48
N ASP A 103 9.19 -7.43 -16.67
CA ASP A 103 9.27 -8.86 -16.94
C ASP A 103 10.57 -9.47 -16.37
N THR A 104 10.71 -10.79 -16.46
CA THR A 104 11.93 -11.51 -16.01
C THR A 104 13.18 -11.18 -16.83
N LYS A 105 13.04 -10.46 -17.96
CA LYS A 105 14.15 -9.98 -18.79
C LYS A 105 14.52 -8.53 -18.47
N GLY A 106 13.89 -7.92 -17.47
CA GLY A 106 14.14 -6.52 -17.07
C GLY A 106 13.47 -5.50 -17.98
N ARG A 107 12.54 -5.90 -18.86
CA ARG A 107 11.77 -4.94 -19.67
C ARG A 107 10.64 -4.35 -18.85
N VAL A 108 10.49 -3.03 -18.89
CA VAL A 108 9.41 -2.33 -18.19
C VAL A 108 8.07 -2.66 -18.83
N VAL A 109 7.15 -3.18 -18.03
CA VAL A 109 5.76 -3.49 -18.41
C VAL A 109 4.81 -2.38 -17.95
N TYR A 110 5.08 -1.79 -16.79
CA TYR A 110 4.28 -0.71 -16.23
C TYR A 110 5.12 0.15 -15.29
N ALA A 111 4.85 1.45 -15.24
CA ALA A 111 5.35 2.36 -14.24
C ALA A 111 4.26 3.37 -13.91
N ASN A 112 4.05 3.64 -12.62
CA ASN A 112 3.10 4.68 -12.22
C ASN A 112 3.71 6.08 -12.34
N ARG A 113 2.86 7.10 -12.24
CA ARG A 113 3.27 8.51 -12.31
C ARG A 113 4.32 8.86 -11.24
N ALA A 114 4.14 8.39 -10.01
CA ALA A 114 5.08 8.68 -8.92
C ALA A 114 6.49 8.16 -9.20
N TYR A 115 6.64 7.01 -9.87
CA TYR A 115 7.94 6.47 -10.25
C TYR A 115 8.63 7.35 -11.31
N ALA A 116 7.88 7.80 -12.32
CA ALA A 116 8.39 8.71 -13.34
C ALA A 116 8.82 10.06 -12.73
N GLU A 117 8.02 10.63 -11.83
CA GLU A 117 8.34 11.89 -11.16
C GLU A 117 9.56 11.78 -10.23
N MET A 118 9.68 10.66 -9.49
CA MET A 118 10.79 10.40 -8.57
C MET A 118 12.12 10.16 -9.28
N THR A 119 12.08 9.57 -10.47
CA THR A 119 13.28 9.30 -11.29
C THR A 119 13.57 10.42 -12.29
N GLY A 120 12.63 11.35 -12.51
CA GLY A 120 12.76 12.46 -13.45
C GLY A 120 12.51 12.08 -14.91
N ALA A 121 11.88 10.94 -15.18
CA ALA A 121 11.57 10.50 -16.54
C ALA A 121 10.42 11.34 -17.13
N ALA A 122 10.68 11.99 -18.26
CA ALA A 122 9.67 12.79 -18.99
C ALA A 122 8.83 11.93 -19.95
N SER A 123 9.37 10.81 -20.41
CA SER A 123 8.70 9.88 -21.32
C SER A 123 8.98 8.43 -20.95
N ALA A 124 8.20 7.50 -21.52
CA ALA A 124 8.43 6.07 -21.35
C ALA A 124 9.79 5.60 -21.89
N ALA A 125 10.38 6.33 -22.86
CA ALA A 125 11.70 6.01 -23.41
C ALA A 125 12.85 6.39 -22.45
N ASP A 126 12.64 7.39 -21.60
CA ASP A 126 13.62 7.85 -20.62
C ASP A 126 13.56 7.05 -19.31
N LEU A 127 12.53 6.20 -19.17
CA LEU A 127 12.28 5.43 -17.97
C LEU A 127 13.32 4.31 -17.83
N LYS A 128 14.12 4.37 -16.77
CA LYS A 128 15.09 3.34 -16.41
C LYS A 128 14.51 2.40 -15.35
N THR A 129 15.02 1.17 -15.30
CA THR A 129 14.67 0.23 -14.24
C THR A 129 15.33 0.64 -12.91
N VAL A 130 14.83 0.11 -11.79
CA VAL A 130 15.46 0.30 -10.48
C VAL A 130 16.92 -0.19 -10.50
N GLU A 131 17.16 -1.37 -11.08
CA GLU A 131 18.51 -1.90 -11.27
C GLU A 131 19.37 -0.96 -12.14
N GLY A 132 18.83 -0.45 -13.25
CA GLY A 132 19.57 0.44 -14.16
C GLY A 132 19.84 1.84 -13.60
N LEU A 133 19.15 2.25 -12.53
CA LEU A 133 19.38 3.53 -11.85
C LEU A 133 20.33 3.40 -10.67
N LEU A 134 20.27 2.29 -9.93
CA LEU A 134 20.86 2.19 -8.60
C LEU A 134 21.95 1.13 -8.45
N SER A 135 22.14 0.24 -9.43
CA SER A 135 23.21 -0.78 -9.36
C SER A 135 24.61 -0.17 -9.40
N ASP A 136 24.77 0.96 -10.09
CA ASP A 136 26.06 1.67 -10.20
C ASP A 136 26.28 2.68 -9.05
N VAL A 137 25.30 2.84 -8.16
CA VAL A 137 25.37 3.75 -7.02
C VAL A 137 25.92 2.98 -5.82
N PRO A 138 27.14 3.28 -5.31
CA PRO A 138 27.77 2.51 -4.25
C PRO A 138 26.88 2.33 -3.02
N GLU A 139 26.15 3.37 -2.62
CA GLU A 139 25.29 3.40 -1.44
C GLU A 139 24.05 2.49 -1.56
N ALA A 140 23.59 2.19 -2.78
CA ALA A 140 22.38 1.39 -3.02
C ALA A 140 22.69 0.00 -3.61
N SER A 141 23.81 -0.15 -4.31
CA SER A 141 24.17 -1.32 -5.12
C SER A 141 24.02 -2.65 -4.38
N VAL A 142 24.51 -2.75 -3.14
CA VAL A 142 24.44 -3.97 -2.31
C VAL A 142 22.99 -4.38 -2.05
N THR A 143 22.14 -3.42 -1.68
CA THR A 143 20.72 -3.66 -1.40
C THR A 143 19.99 -4.05 -2.67
N ILE A 144 20.22 -3.35 -3.79
CA ILE A 144 19.57 -3.64 -5.07
C ILE A 144 19.98 -4.99 -5.62
N TYR A 145 21.27 -5.33 -5.58
CA TYR A 145 21.78 -6.64 -6.00
C TYR A 145 21.16 -7.77 -5.19
N ARG A 146 21.10 -7.64 -3.86
CA ARG A 146 20.46 -8.62 -2.98
C ARG A 146 18.99 -8.85 -3.34
N LEU A 147 18.24 -7.76 -3.56
CA LEU A 147 16.84 -7.84 -3.94
C LEU A 147 16.66 -8.47 -5.32
N ALA A 148 17.43 -8.04 -6.32
CA ALA A 148 17.39 -8.59 -7.66
C ALA A 148 17.71 -10.09 -7.68
N SER A 149 18.69 -10.53 -6.89
CA SER A 149 19.00 -11.95 -6.72
C SER A 149 17.83 -12.70 -6.07
N GLY A 150 17.27 -12.18 -4.98
CA GLY A 150 16.13 -12.81 -4.29
C GLY A 150 14.90 -12.96 -5.19
N LEU A 151 14.63 -11.97 -6.05
CA LEU A 151 13.53 -12.02 -7.01
C LEU A 151 13.66 -13.15 -8.03
N ARG A 152 14.89 -13.51 -8.45
CA ARG A 152 15.12 -14.64 -9.34
C ARG A 152 14.72 -15.97 -8.70
N ASP A 153 14.84 -16.04 -7.37
CA ASP A 153 14.42 -17.18 -6.55
C ASP A 153 12.95 -17.07 -6.08
N GLY A 154 12.22 -16.04 -6.55
CA GLY A 154 10.83 -15.76 -6.15
C GLY A 154 10.67 -15.24 -4.72
N GLN A 155 11.77 -14.88 -4.06
CA GLN A 155 11.76 -14.34 -2.70
C GLN A 155 11.47 -12.84 -2.72
N PRO A 156 10.42 -12.37 -2.02
CA PRO A 156 10.23 -10.95 -1.82
C PRO A 156 11.29 -10.41 -0.85
N GLY A 157 11.55 -9.12 -0.94
CA GLY A 157 12.45 -8.46 0.01
C GLY A 157 12.28 -6.96 0.03
N ASP A 158 12.90 -6.35 1.03
CA ASP A 158 12.98 -4.91 1.18
C ASP A 158 14.37 -4.47 1.62
N GLY A 159 14.60 -3.16 1.53
CA GLY A 159 15.80 -2.54 2.02
C GLY A 159 15.69 -1.02 2.01
N GLU A 160 16.56 -0.40 2.79
CA GLU A 160 16.71 1.04 2.86
C GLU A 160 18.15 1.41 2.58
N PHE A 161 18.35 2.57 1.99
CA PHE A 161 19.67 3.15 1.78
C PHE A 161 19.55 4.67 1.76
N ARG A 162 20.66 5.33 2.10
CA ARG A 162 20.78 6.78 2.07
C ARG A 162 21.63 7.17 0.87
N LEU A 163 21.08 8.00 0.00
CA LEU A 163 21.82 8.60 -1.09
C LEU A 163 22.27 10.00 -0.71
N ALA A 164 23.47 10.38 -1.13
CA ALA A 164 23.98 11.75 -0.94
C ALA A 164 23.20 12.78 -1.77
N GLN A 165 22.59 12.34 -2.88
CA GLN A 165 21.78 13.15 -3.77
C GLN A 165 20.47 12.45 -4.10
N SER A 166 19.49 13.21 -4.60
CA SER A 166 18.24 12.63 -5.07
C SER A 166 18.46 11.72 -6.28
N ILE A 167 17.59 10.71 -6.45
CA ILE A 167 17.56 9.85 -7.64
C ILE A 167 17.20 10.65 -8.89
N ARG A 168 16.43 11.73 -8.72
CA ARG A 168 16.05 12.63 -9.82
C ARG A 168 17.23 13.52 -10.23
N PRO A 169 17.67 13.47 -11.50
CA PRO A 169 18.68 14.39 -12.02
C PRO A 169 18.24 15.84 -11.87
N GLY A 170 19.12 16.70 -11.38
CA GLY A 170 18.87 18.15 -11.23
C GLY A 170 17.90 18.53 -10.11
N ALA A 171 17.51 17.59 -9.24
CA ALA A 171 16.79 17.92 -8.01
C ALA A 171 17.68 18.65 -7.00
N GLU A 172 17.04 19.26 -5.99
CA GLU A 172 17.75 19.99 -4.95
C GLU A 172 18.83 19.13 -4.29
N PRO A 173 20.04 19.69 -4.07
CA PRO A 173 21.09 19.01 -3.34
C PRO A 173 20.61 18.65 -1.94
N GLY A 174 20.81 17.40 -1.54
CA GLY A 174 20.41 16.94 -0.22
C GLY A 174 20.43 15.42 -0.12
N ALA A 175 20.89 14.93 1.02
CA ALA A 175 20.85 13.52 1.31
C ALA A 175 19.40 13.07 1.47
N ARG A 176 19.04 11.95 0.84
CA ARG A 176 17.69 11.40 0.89
C ARG A 176 17.72 9.93 1.26
N TRP A 177 16.75 9.53 2.07
CA TRP A 177 16.52 8.14 2.42
C TRP A 177 15.50 7.54 1.47
N TYR A 178 15.84 6.39 0.91
CA TYR A 178 14.94 5.64 0.06
C TYR A 178 14.69 4.26 0.65
N ARG A 179 13.44 3.83 0.56
CA ARG A 179 13.02 2.45 0.81
C ARG A 179 12.66 1.81 -0.51
N VAL A 180 13.23 0.65 -0.76
CA VAL A 180 12.89 -0.20 -1.91
C VAL A 180 12.27 -1.50 -1.41
N ARG A 181 11.20 -1.93 -2.08
CA ARG A 181 10.61 -3.26 -1.91
C ARG A 181 10.50 -3.91 -3.25
N ALA A 182 10.72 -5.22 -3.29
CA ALA A 182 10.58 -5.98 -4.51
C ALA A 182 9.89 -7.31 -4.24
N ARG A 183 9.04 -7.73 -5.18
CA ARG A 183 8.42 -9.06 -5.16
C ARG A 183 8.12 -9.58 -6.56
N ALA A 184 8.16 -10.90 -6.73
CA ALA A 184 7.60 -11.55 -7.90
C ALA A 184 6.08 -11.76 -7.70
N PHE A 185 5.32 -11.66 -8.79
CA PHE A 185 3.90 -11.98 -8.80
C PHE A 185 3.48 -12.52 -10.18
N SER A 186 2.44 -13.34 -10.21
CA SER A 186 1.93 -13.93 -11.44
C SER A 186 0.63 -13.26 -11.87
N VAL A 187 0.44 -13.11 -13.18
CA VAL A 187 -0.77 -12.50 -13.77
C VAL A 187 -1.50 -13.55 -14.61
N PRO A 188 -2.83 -13.71 -14.47
CA PRO A 188 -3.61 -14.63 -15.30
C PRO A 188 -3.38 -14.38 -16.80
N GLY A 189 -3.10 -15.45 -17.56
CA GLY A 189 -2.81 -15.37 -18.99
C GLY A 189 -1.35 -15.11 -19.35
N GLN A 190 -0.49 -14.78 -18.38
CA GLN A 190 0.97 -14.76 -18.57
C GLN A 190 1.61 -16.03 -18.02
N ARG A 191 2.54 -16.61 -18.81
CA ARG A 191 3.27 -17.83 -18.42
C ARG A 191 4.41 -17.57 -17.44
N LEU A 192 5.00 -16.39 -17.49
CA LEU A 192 6.14 -16.00 -16.66
C LEU A 192 5.66 -15.02 -15.59
N PRO A 193 6.24 -15.06 -14.37
CA PRO A 193 5.97 -14.06 -13.36
C PRO A 193 6.49 -12.69 -13.80
N LEU A 194 5.88 -11.65 -13.26
CA LEU A 194 6.36 -10.28 -13.32
C LEU A 194 7.04 -9.91 -12.01
N LEU A 195 7.91 -8.91 -12.08
CA LEU A 195 8.64 -8.38 -10.92
C LEU A 195 8.09 -6.99 -10.63
N ALA A 196 7.55 -6.80 -9.43
CA ALA A 196 7.14 -5.48 -8.94
C ALA A 196 8.25 -4.91 -8.06
N TRP A 197 8.63 -3.67 -8.36
CA TRP A 197 9.52 -2.84 -7.58
C TRP A 197 8.75 -1.62 -7.07
N GLN A 198 8.92 -1.32 -5.80
CA GLN A 198 8.29 -0.19 -5.14
C GLN A 198 9.40 0.65 -4.51
N LEU A 199 9.46 1.92 -4.87
CA LEU A 199 10.45 2.88 -4.42
C LEU A 199 9.76 4.03 -3.71
N ALA A 200 10.19 4.34 -2.50
CA ALA A 200 9.63 5.40 -1.68
C ALA A 200 10.76 6.31 -1.18
N ASP A 201 10.59 7.62 -1.31
CA ASP A 201 11.39 8.59 -0.56
C ASP A 201 10.83 8.65 0.87
N VAL A 202 11.61 8.17 1.83
CA VAL A 202 11.25 8.12 3.26
C VAL A 202 12.00 9.17 4.08
N SER A 203 12.55 10.20 3.41
CA SER A 203 13.36 11.23 4.07
C SER A 203 12.56 12.03 5.10
N LYS A 204 11.28 12.32 4.83
CA LYS A 204 10.42 13.07 5.75
C LYS A 204 10.12 12.25 7.00
N GLU A 205 9.69 11.00 6.82
CA GLU A 205 9.41 10.09 7.92
C GLU A 205 10.67 9.85 8.78
N ARG A 206 11.85 9.74 8.15
CA ARG A 206 13.12 9.65 8.88
C ARG A 206 13.44 10.92 9.67
N ALA A 207 13.25 12.10 9.08
CA ALA A 207 13.49 13.36 9.76
C ALA A 207 12.52 13.57 10.94
N GLU A 208 11.26 13.17 10.81
CA GLU A 208 10.28 13.22 11.89
C GLU A 208 10.62 12.26 13.03
N GLN A 209 11.07 11.04 12.71
CA GLN A 209 11.54 10.07 13.72
C GLN A 209 12.78 10.58 14.47
N GLU A 210 13.74 11.16 13.75
CA GLU A 210 14.94 11.73 14.35
C GLU A 210 14.59 12.92 15.25
N ARG A 211 13.70 13.81 14.78
CA ARG A 211 13.20 14.93 15.59
C ARG A 211 12.49 14.45 16.84
N PHE A 212 11.61 13.46 16.74
CA PHE A 212 10.92 12.90 17.90
C PHE A 212 11.90 12.35 18.94
N PHE A 213 12.98 11.70 18.50
CA PHE A 213 14.02 11.19 19.39
C PHE A 213 14.85 12.30 20.05
N LEU A 214 15.12 13.39 19.34
CA LEU A 214 15.76 14.58 19.89
C LEU A 214 14.86 15.28 20.91
N ASP A 215 13.58 15.48 20.58
CA ASP A 215 12.59 16.10 21.47
C ASP A 215 12.43 15.27 22.76
N LEU A 216 12.49 13.94 22.69
CA LEU A 216 12.46 13.07 23.87
C LEU A 216 13.70 13.23 24.75
N GLN A 217 14.89 13.35 24.15
CA GLN A 217 16.13 13.62 24.90
C GLN A 217 16.09 15.00 25.56
N GLU A 218 15.61 16.02 24.85
CA GLU A 218 15.47 17.38 25.38
C GLU A 218 14.47 17.41 26.55
N ALA A 219 13.37 16.65 26.48
CA ALA A 219 12.43 16.54 27.58
C ALA A 219 13.03 15.88 28.84
N ILE A 220 13.88 14.85 28.66
CA ILE A 220 14.59 14.19 29.78
C ILE A 220 15.62 15.14 30.40
N ASP A 221 16.43 15.80 29.57
CA ASP A 221 17.42 16.78 30.04
C ASP A 221 16.77 17.96 30.77
N HIS A 222 15.62 18.42 30.26
CA HIS A 222 14.82 19.47 30.89
C HIS A 222 14.22 19.02 32.24
N LEU A 223 13.80 17.76 32.36
CA LEU A 223 13.32 17.22 33.64
C LEU A 223 14.45 17.10 34.67
N ASP A 224 15.63 16.64 34.24
CA ASP A 224 16.79 16.45 35.12
C ASP A 224 17.33 17.79 35.68
N HIS A 225 17.34 18.84 34.85
CA HIS A 225 17.82 20.17 35.22
C HIS A 225 16.72 21.20 35.51
N ALA A 226 15.48 20.75 35.74
CA ALA A 226 14.39 21.65 36.12
C ALA A 226 14.73 22.40 37.42
N PRO A 227 14.38 23.69 37.58
CA PRO A 227 14.63 24.46 38.80
C PRO A 227 13.80 24.00 40.02
N ALA A 228 13.11 22.86 39.91
CA ALA A 228 12.33 22.23 40.94
C ALA A 228 12.69 20.74 41.02
N GLY A 229 12.67 20.20 42.23
CA GLY A 229 12.88 18.78 42.46
C GLY A 229 11.62 17.97 42.15
N PHE A 230 11.75 16.92 41.34
CA PHE A 230 10.69 15.97 41.06
C PHE A 230 11.14 14.56 41.39
N PHE A 231 10.21 13.77 41.90
CA PHE A 231 10.39 12.34 42.06
C PHE A 231 9.07 11.64 41.75
N SER A 232 9.17 10.38 41.34
CA SER A 232 8.03 9.46 41.25
C SER A 232 8.24 8.36 42.29
N ALA A 233 7.17 7.95 42.95
CA ALA A 233 7.19 6.84 43.90
C ALA A 233 6.08 5.83 43.57
N ASP A 234 6.30 4.55 43.90
CA ASP A 234 5.30 3.50 43.80
C ASP A 234 4.24 3.59 44.92
N GLN A 235 3.28 2.67 44.92
CA GLN A 235 2.17 2.66 45.90
C GLN A 235 2.68 2.41 47.33
N GLU A 236 3.81 1.73 47.47
CA GLU A 236 4.50 1.48 48.73
C GLU A 236 5.37 2.65 49.19
N GLY A 237 5.46 3.73 48.39
CA GLY A 237 6.23 4.92 48.68
C GLY A 237 7.73 4.77 48.41
N ARG A 238 8.14 3.82 47.57
CA ARG A 238 9.53 3.68 47.11
C ARG A 238 9.76 4.54 45.89
N VAL A 239 10.84 5.32 45.89
CA VAL A 239 11.15 6.26 44.81
C VAL A 239 11.63 5.49 43.58
N THR A 240 10.87 5.57 42.47
CA THR A 240 11.17 4.90 41.20
C THR A 240 11.91 5.79 40.20
N TYR A 241 11.79 7.11 40.34
CA TYR A 241 12.53 8.11 39.57
C TYR A 241 12.79 9.33 40.45
N ILE A 242 13.94 9.96 40.29
CA ILE A 242 14.32 11.23 40.91
C ILE A 242 15.14 12.02 39.89
N ASN A 243 14.82 13.30 39.72
CA ASN A 243 15.56 14.15 38.78
C ASN A 243 16.91 14.58 39.37
N ALA A 244 17.86 14.98 38.51
CA ALA A 244 19.22 15.34 38.95
C ALA A 244 19.25 16.49 39.96
N THR A 245 18.38 17.49 39.78
CA THR A 245 18.26 18.62 40.71
C THR A 245 17.89 18.18 42.14
N LEU A 246 16.88 17.31 42.30
CA LEU A 246 16.51 16.81 43.63
C LEU A 246 17.55 15.84 44.19
N ALA A 247 18.16 15.01 43.34
CA ALA A 247 19.21 14.10 43.75
C ALA A 247 20.42 14.87 44.33
N GLU A 248 20.84 15.97 43.69
CA GLU A 248 21.88 16.85 44.20
C GLU A 248 21.48 17.47 45.56
N TRP A 249 20.27 18.00 45.69
CA TRP A 249 19.79 18.59 46.95
C TRP A 249 19.73 17.60 48.11
N LEU A 250 19.41 16.33 47.81
CA LEU A 250 19.35 15.25 48.79
C LEU A 250 20.69 14.52 48.99
N GLY A 251 21.73 14.86 48.21
CA GLY A 251 23.02 14.19 48.24
C GLY A 251 23.00 12.74 47.75
N ILE A 252 22.07 12.39 46.87
CA ILE A 252 21.93 11.06 46.26
C ILE A 252 22.77 11.00 44.99
N ASP A 253 23.69 10.05 44.92
CA ASP A 253 24.45 9.77 43.70
C ASP A 253 23.61 8.96 42.71
N LEU A 254 23.17 9.61 41.63
CA LEU A 254 22.39 9.01 40.55
C LEU A 254 23.06 7.81 39.89
N THR A 255 24.40 7.73 39.89
CA THR A 255 25.11 6.59 39.29
C THR A 255 24.97 5.30 40.10
N SER A 256 24.67 5.44 41.39
CA SER A 256 24.44 4.35 42.34
C SER A 256 22.95 4.15 42.66
N PHE A 257 22.08 5.07 42.18
CA PHE A 257 20.66 5.05 42.45
C PHE A 257 19.99 3.86 41.74
N THR A 258 19.35 3.01 42.53
CA THR A 258 18.54 1.91 42.01
C THR A 258 17.06 2.23 42.27
N PRO A 259 16.18 2.15 41.25
CA PRO A 259 14.74 2.37 41.45
C PRO A 259 14.18 1.52 42.59
N GLY A 260 13.53 2.17 43.55
CA GLY A 260 12.92 1.56 44.73
C GLY A 260 13.83 1.36 45.95
N ALA A 261 15.11 1.75 45.85
CA ALA A 261 16.08 1.61 46.95
C ALA A 261 15.92 2.68 48.04
N VAL A 262 15.45 3.88 47.68
CA VAL A 262 15.16 4.99 48.61
C VAL A 262 13.66 5.05 48.86
N THR A 263 13.26 5.19 50.12
CA THR A 263 11.84 5.35 50.48
C THR A 263 11.48 6.80 50.77
N LEU A 264 10.22 7.19 50.52
CA LEU A 264 9.73 8.54 50.82
C LEU A 264 9.97 8.94 52.28
N SER A 265 9.86 7.97 53.19
CA SER A 265 10.10 8.14 54.62
C SER A 265 11.55 8.46 54.99
N GLU A 266 12.51 8.13 54.14
CA GLU A 266 13.92 8.50 54.33
C GLU A 266 14.20 9.94 53.89
N ILE A 267 13.38 10.48 52.98
CA ILE A 267 13.51 11.84 52.45
C ILE A 267 12.71 12.84 53.30
N VAL A 268 11.52 12.44 53.75
CA VAL A 268 10.59 13.32 54.47
C VAL A 268 10.83 13.21 55.98
N ALA A 269 11.26 14.31 56.59
CA ALA A 269 11.57 14.37 58.02
C ALA A 269 10.33 14.49 58.93
N GLY A 270 10.41 13.87 60.11
CA GLY A 270 9.44 14.04 61.21
C GLY A 270 8.01 13.60 60.86
N ASP A 271 7.03 14.39 61.25
CA ASP A 271 5.60 14.10 61.04
C ASP A 271 5.13 14.34 59.59
N GLY A 272 6.03 14.75 58.67
CA GLY A 272 5.68 15.03 57.27
C GLY A 272 5.06 13.83 56.55
N MET A 273 5.49 12.60 56.89
CA MET A 273 4.91 11.38 56.34
C MET A 273 3.46 11.14 56.79
N ALA A 274 3.08 11.60 57.98
CA ALA A 274 1.70 11.53 58.44
C ALA A 274 0.80 12.48 57.63
N LEU A 275 1.31 13.65 57.26
CA LEU A 275 0.61 14.60 56.41
C LEU A 275 0.42 14.05 54.98
N VAL A 276 1.46 13.48 54.37
CA VAL A 276 1.36 12.87 53.02
C VAL A 276 0.33 11.74 53.00
N ARG A 277 0.32 10.88 54.02
CA ARG A 277 -0.65 9.78 54.14
C ARG A 277 -2.08 10.24 54.45
N SER A 278 -2.24 11.45 55.00
CA SER A 278 -3.54 12.03 55.30
C SER A 278 -4.24 12.61 54.06
N VAL A 279 -3.49 12.84 52.97
CA VAL A 279 -4.04 13.27 51.69
C VAL A 279 -4.81 12.10 51.08
N LYS A 280 -6.14 12.18 51.12
CA LYS A 280 -7.02 11.34 50.30
C LYS A 280 -7.30 12.07 49.00
N ALA A 281 -7.11 11.41 47.87
CA ALA A 281 -7.69 11.89 46.62
C ALA A 281 -9.21 11.88 46.79
N ASP A 282 -9.86 13.04 46.64
CA ASP A 282 -11.32 13.06 46.47
C ASP A 282 -11.66 12.31 45.16
N PRO A 283 -12.75 11.52 45.14
CA PRO A 283 -13.10 10.65 44.02
C PRO A 283 -13.40 11.39 42.72
#